data_AF-A0A1F3CCB2-F1
#
_entry.id   AF-A0A1F3CCB2-F1
#
_cell.length_a   1.000
_cell.length_b   1.000
_cell.length_c   1.000
_cell.angle_alpha   90.00
_cell.angle_beta   90.00
_cell.angle_gamma   90.00
#
_symmetry.space_group_name_H-M   'P 1'
#
loop_
_entity.id
_entity.type
_entity.pdbx_description
1 polymer ?
#
loop_
_entity_poly.entity_id
_entity_poly.type
_entity_poly.pdbx_seq_one_letter_code
_entity_poly.pdbx_strand_id
1 'polypeptide(L)'
;METIHSKTNHFSANEKKLISLLYSCPFGKPLNSCVLFHIRKVINPDYKKVIKSFDSNKIPGLLAEHKKCLFNRTMNMPCLIWTDKEKLDFLTAELVKRKWIKSQCNFAKLFNNKDINYKVYWNAKYKYELAYLLYKLKEDGYFRSVNSKGYFKIAEMHIIDYSNRYFKNNSLKQLSSKITLEPEKYIDIIKNVDSVISAMCHKSNRLL
;
A
#
# COMPACT_ATOMS: atom_id res chain seq x y z
N MET A 1 -32.14 -11.89 -5.67
CA MET A 1 -31.23 -10.76 -5.38
C MET A 1 -31.88 -9.48 -5.88
N GLU A 2 -32.65 -8.81 -5.02
CA GLU A 2 -33.27 -7.53 -5.36
C GLU A 2 -32.23 -6.40 -5.30
N THR A 3 -32.14 -5.64 -6.38
CA THR A 3 -31.25 -4.49 -6.55
C THR A 3 -31.57 -3.40 -5.54
N ILE A 4 -30.54 -2.93 -4.84
CA ILE A 4 -30.55 -1.89 -3.78
C ILE A 4 -31.08 -0.52 -4.26
N HIS A 5 -31.44 -0.38 -5.54
CA HIS A 5 -31.77 0.91 -6.17
C HIS A 5 -33.18 1.45 -5.91
N SER A 6 -34.16 0.69 -5.40
CA SER A 6 -35.55 1.21 -5.30
C SER A 6 -36.01 1.77 -3.95
N LYS A 7 -35.19 1.71 -2.88
CA LYS A 7 -35.61 2.16 -1.51
C LYS A 7 -34.90 3.40 -0.95
N THR A 8 -34.16 4.17 -1.77
CA THR A 8 -33.36 5.33 -1.29
C THR A 8 -33.93 6.71 -1.66
N ASN A 9 -35.12 6.79 -2.28
CA ASN A 9 -35.68 8.07 -2.73
C ASN A 9 -36.14 9.02 -1.60
N HIS A 10 -36.19 8.57 -0.34
CA HIS A 10 -36.62 9.38 0.81
C HIS A 10 -35.48 9.90 1.71
N PHE A 11 -34.23 9.74 1.31
CA PHE A 11 -33.07 10.22 2.08
C PHE A 11 -32.45 11.46 1.46
N SER A 12 -32.08 12.42 2.31
CA SER A 12 -31.23 13.56 1.96
C SER A 12 -29.86 13.10 1.43
N ALA A 13 -29.15 13.99 0.75
CA ALA A 13 -27.82 13.70 0.21
C ALA A 13 -26.81 13.28 1.30
N ASN A 14 -26.89 13.91 2.49
CA ASN A 14 -26.02 13.60 3.62
C ASN A 14 -26.31 12.23 4.23
N GLU A 15 -27.59 11.84 4.34
CA GLU A 15 -28.00 10.51 4.79
C GLU A 15 -27.56 9.43 3.80
N LYS A 16 -27.75 9.64 2.49
CA LYS A 16 -27.25 8.73 1.44
C LYS A 16 -25.74 8.54 1.54
N LYS A 17 -24.99 9.62 1.79
CA LYS A 17 -23.54 9.60 1.98
C LYS A 17 -23.13 8.85 3.24
N LEU A 18 -23.81 9.10 4.37
CA LEU A 18 -23.57 8.38 5.62
C LEU A 18 -23.85 6.87 5.46
N ILE A 19 -24.96 6.49 4.84
CA ILE A 19 -25.30 5.09 4.51
C ILE A 19 -24.18 4.46 3.68
N SER A 20 -23.77 5.13 2.59
CA SER A 20 -22.69 4.63 1.75
C SER A 20 -21.41 4.39 2.54
N LEU A 21 -20.99 5.34 3.39
CA LEU A 21 -19.80 5.20 4.24
C LEU A 21 -19.95 4.09 5.28
N LEU A 22 -21.16 3.89 5.83
CA LEU A 22 -21.48 2.78 6.74
C LEU A 22 -21.43 1.41 6.04
N TYR A 23 -21.49 1.32 4.71
CA TYR A 23 -21.21 0.08 3.98
C TYR A 23 -19.75 -0.03 3.52
N SER A 24 -19.18 1.06 3.00
CA SER A 24 -17.97 1.02 2.16
C SER A 24 -16.68 1.46 2.85
N CYS A 25 -16.72 1.97 4.09
CA CYS A 25 -15.51 2.38 4.80
C CYS A 25 -14.48 1.23 4.83
N PRO A 26 -13.30 1.39 4.20
CA PRO A 26 -12.36 0.29 3.93
C PRO A 26 -11.60 -0.18 5.18
N PHE A 27 -11.79 0.51 6.31
CA PHE A 27 -11.06 0.28 7.54
C PHE A 27 -11.91 -0.40 8.62
N GLY A 28 -12.71 -1.40 8.24
CA GLY A 28 -13.60 -2.19 9.10
C GLY A 28 -12.93 -3.00 10.23
N LYS A 29 -11.71 -2.65 10.63
CA LYS A 29 -11.03 -3.21 11.81
C LYS A 29 -11.34 -2.39 13.06
N PRO A 30 -11.47 -3.05 14.23
CA PRO A 30 -11.91 -2.42 15.46
C PRO A 30 -10.83 -1.50 15.99
N LEU A 31 -11.12 -0.20 15.99
CA LEU A 31 -10.46 0.76 16.87
C LEU A 31 -11.57 1.60 17.48
N ASN A 32 -11.58 1.68 18.81
CA ASN A 32 -12.58 2.32 19.66
C ASN A 32 -12.74 3.85 19.42
N SER A 33 -12.22 4.40 18.33
CA SER A 33 -12.21 5.85 18.03
C SER A 33 -12.90 6.24 16.72
N CYS A 34 -13.33 5.29 15.87
CA CYS A 34 -14.09 5.65 14.66
C CYS A 34 -15.58 5.74 14.98
N VAL A 35 -16.16 6.94 14.86
CA VAL A 35 -17.58 7.16 15.15
C VAL A 35 -18.49 6.28 14.27
N LEU A 36 -18.13 6.07 13.00
CA LEU A 36 -18.87 5.18 12.09
C LEU A 36 -18.75 3.70 12.47
N PHE A 37 -17.64 3.28 13.10
CA PHE A 37 -17.50 1.92 13.61
C PHE A 37 -18.42 1.69 14.82
N HIS A 38 -18.49 2.64 15.74
CA HIS A 38 -19.41 2.58 16.88
C HIS A 38 -20.87 2.60 16.42
N ILE A 39 -21.21 3.46 15.46
CA ILE A 39 -22.53 3.48 14.82
C ILE A 39 -22.84 2.11 14.18
N ARG A 40 -21.91 1.49 13.43
CA ARG A 40 -22.12 0.12 12.90
C ARG A 40 -22.33 -0.93 14.01
N LYS A 41 -21.55 -0.85 15.10
CA LYS A 41 -21.61 -1.81 16.21
C LYS A 41 -22.91 -1.72 17.00
N VAL A 42 -23.39 -0.49 17.24
CA VAL A 42 -24.65 -0.23 17.95
C VAL A 42 -25.85 -0.56 17.05
N ILE A 43 -25.73 -0.34 15.74
CA ILE A 43 -26.86 -0.37 14.81
C ILE A 43 -26.85 -1.63 13.91
N ASN A 44 -26.48 -2.78 14.48
CA ASN A 44 -26.59 -4.09 13.83
C ASN A 44 -27.96 -4.28 13.12
N PRO A 45 -28.07 -5.09 12.05
CA PRO A 45 -28.02 -4.69 10.64
C PRO A 45 -29.16 -3.76 10.15
N ASP A 46 -29.96 -3.19 11.05
CA ASP A 46 -31.20 -2.44 10.77
C ASP A 46 -31.00 -0.91 10.66
N TYR A 47 -29.78 -0.44 10.37
CA TYR A 47 -29.44 0.99 10.31
C TYR A 47 -30.26 1.83 9.33
N LYS A 48 -30.91 1.23 8.34
CA LYS A 48 -31.89 1.94 7.49
C LYS A 48 -33.08 2.49 8.30
N LYS A 49 -33.46 1.83 9.40
CA LYS A 49 -34.50 2.29 10.33
C LYS A 49 -33.96 3.37 11.27
N VAL A 50 -32.73 3.20 11.77
CA VAL A 50 -32.13 4.11 12.75
C VAL A 50 -31.66 5.42 12.11
N ILE A 51 -31.24 5.42 10.84
CA ILE A 51 -30.84 6.66 10.15
C ILE A 51 -32.02 7.63 10.01
N LYS A 52 -33.26 7.13 9.89
CA LYS A 52 -34.46 7.98 9.92
C LYS A 52 -34.70 8.64 11.28
N SER A 53 -34.15 8.07 12.37
CA SER A 53 -34.20 8.63 13.72
C SER A 53 -32.93 9.37 14.12
N PHE A 54 -31.92 9.43 13.23
CA PHE A 54 -30.78 10.33 13.44
C PHE A 54 -31.23 11.76 13.19
N ASP A 55 -31.00 12.62 14.17
CA ASP A 55 -31.12 14.06 14.00
C ASP A 55 -30.28 14.50 12.80
N SER A 56 -30.95 14.90 11.72
CA SER A 56 -30.31 15.26 10.45
C SER A 56 -29.30 16.40 10.61
N ASN A 57 -29.45 17.22 11.64
CA ASN A 57 -28.51 18.31 11.96
C ASN A 57 -27.16 17.80 12.47
N LYS A 58 -27.09 16.57 13.01
CA LYS A 58 -25.84 15.96 13.51
C LYS A 58 -25.05 15.24 12.42
N ILE A 59 -25.67 14.89 11.29
CA ILE A 59 -25.04 14.14 10.20
C ILE A 59 -23.83 14.87 9.61
N PRO A 60 -23.88 16.19 9.32
CA PRO A 60 -22.70 16.93 8.85
C PRO A 60 -21.49 16.82 9.79
N GLY A 61 -21.72 16.88 11.11
CA GLY A 61 -20.69 16.72 12.13
C GLY A 61 -20.04 15.33 12.09
N LEU A 62 -20.86 14.27 12.02
CA LEU A 62 -20.38 12.88 11.88
C LEU A 62 -19.57 12.67 10.60
N LEU A 63 -19.99 13.27 9.48
CA LEU A 63 -19.25 13.23 8.22
C LEU A 63 -17.90 13.96 8.34
N ALA A 64 -17.84 15.09 9.04
CA ALA A 64 -16.61 15.84 9.27
C ALA A 64 -15.64 15.08 10.18
N GLU A 65 -16.13 14.47 11.27
CA GLU A 65 -15.34 13.60 12.15
C GLU A 65 -14.80 12.39 11.39
N HIS A 66 -15.62 11.77 10.54
CA HIS A 66 -15.15 10.67 9.71
C HIS A 66 -14.07 11.10 8.72
N LYS A 67 -14.19 12.27 8.09
CA LYS A 67 -13.12 12.84 7.24
C LYS A 67 -11.83 13.06 8.03
N LYS A 68 -11.91 13.60 9.25
CA LYS A 68 -10.74 13.76 10.14
C LYS A 68 -10.12 12.41 10.50
N CYS A 69 -10.95 11.42 10.82
CA CYS A 69 -10.51 10.04 11.07
C CYS A 69 -9.78 9.44 9.86
N LEU A 70 -10.33 9.60 8.65
CA LEU A 70 -9.69 9.17 7.41
C LEU A 70 -8.35 9.88 7.19
N PHE A 71 -8.33 11.21 7.29
CA PHE A 71 -7.13 12.01 7.12
C PHE A 71 -6.00 11.58 8.08
N ASN A 72 -6.31 11.44 9.37
CA ASN A 72 -5.36 10.98 10.38
C ASN A 72 -4.86 9.55 10.09
N ARG A 73 -5.72 8.68 9.56
CA ARG A 73 -5.33 7.33 9.15
C ARG A 73 -4.38 7.36 7.97
N THR A 74 -4.69 8.12 6.92
CA THR A 74 -3.81 8.25 5.75
C THR A 74 -2.46 8.82 6.14
N MET A 75 -2.42 9.82 7.04
CA MET A 75 -1.16 10.38 7.54
C MET A 75 -0.28 9.35 8.27
N ASN A 76 -0.91 8.44 9.02
CA ASN A 76 -0.23 7.43 9.84
C ASN A 76 -0.05 6.07 9.14
N MET A 77 -0.38 5.95 7.85
CA MET A 77 -0.18 4.70 7.12
C MET A 77 1.32 4.38 7.00
N PRO A 78 1.70 3.11 7.19
CA PRO A 78 3.03 2.63 6.84
C PRO A 78 3.33 2.88 5.36
N CYS A 79 4.46 3.50 5.05
CA CYS A 79 4.92 3.67 3.68
C CYS A 79 6.45 3.54 3.56
N LEU A 80 6.93 3.32 2.34
CA LEU A 80 8.34 3.43 2.00
C LEU A 80 8.61 4.85 1.51
N ILE A 81 9.73 5.44 1.92
CA ILE A 81 10.18 6.76 1.46
C ILE A 81 11.57 6.58 0.86
N TRP A 82 11.69 6.90 -0.43
CA TRP A 82 12.97 6.96 -1.13
C TRP A 82 13.81 8.11 -0.57
N THR A 83 15.11 7.90 -0.38
CA THR A 83 16.04 8.94 0.06
C THR A 83 16.67 9.61 -1.15
N ASP A 84 17.07 10.87 -1.02
CA ASP A 84 17.71 11.62 -2.10
C ASP A 84 19.19 11.21 -2.32
N LYS A 85 19.57 10.00 -1.89
CA LYS A 85 20.92 9.44 -2.09
C LYS A 85 21.21 9.24 -3.57
N GLU A 86 20.21 8.81 -4.34
CA GLU A 86 20.28 8.65 -5.79
C GLU A 86 18.92 8.91 -6.43
N LYS A 87 18.90 9.26 -7.73
CA LYS A 87 17.62 9.42 -8.46
C LYS A 87 16.96 8.05 -8.65
N LEU A 88 15.75 7.89 -8.12
CA LEU A 88 14.93 6.68 -8.24
C LEU A 88 14.70 6.25 -9.71
N ASP A 89 14.69 7.22 -10.62
CA ASP A 89 14.53 6.98 -12.06
C ASP A 89 15.63 6.06 -12.63
N PHE A 90 16.86 6.14 -12.12
CA PHE A 90 17.93 5.24 -12.56
C PHE A 90 17.65 3.79 -12.20
N LEU A 91 17.17 3.52 -10.98
CA LEU A 91 16.75 2.18 -10.56
C LEU A 91 15.60 1.70 -11.44
N THR A 92 14.52 2.49 -11.54
CA THR A 92 13.32 2.05 -12.26
C THR A 92 13.56 1.83 -13.75
N ALA A 93 14.44 2.61 -14.37
CA ALA A 93 14.88 2.39 -15.75
C ALA A 93 15.60 1.04 -15.94
N GLU A 94 16.51 0.67 -15.03
CA GLU A 94 17.20 -0.63 -15.08
C GLU A 94 16.22 -1.80 -14.85
N LEU A 95 15.27 -1.65 -13.93
CA LEU A 95 14.25 -2.68 -13.67
C LEU A 95 13.34 -2.91 -14.88
N VAL A 96 12.96 -1.84 -15.60
CA VAL A 96 12.20 -1.95 -16.85
C VAL A 96 13.03 -2.60 -17.95
N LYS A 97 14.29 -2.17 -18.14
CA LYS A 97 15.21 -2.74 -19.14
C LYS A 97 15.35 -4.26 -18.98
N ARG A 98 15.35 -4.74 -17.73
CA ARG A 98 15.44 -6.18 -17.39
C ARG A 98 14.09 -6.90 -17.38
N LYS A 99 12.98 -6.22 -17.65
CA LYS A 99 11.61 -6.75 -17.63
C LYS A 99 11.19 -7.32 -16.25
N TRP A 100 11.73 -6.76 -15.17
CA TRP A 100 11.34 -7.11 -13.80
C TRP A 100 10.04 -6.41 -13.38
N ILE A 101 9.81 -5.21 -13.93
CA ILE A 101 8.59 -4.42 -13.75
C ILE A 101 8.03 -3.97 -15.11
N LYS A 102 6.75 -3.59 -15.15
CA LYS A 102 6.08 -3.09 -16.37
C LYS A 102 6.25 -1.60 -16.63
N SER A 103 6.39 -0.79 -15.57
CA SER A 103 6.34 0.67 -15.67
C SER A 103 7.19 1.32 -14.58
N GLN A 104 8.04 2.26 -15.00
CA GLN A 104 8.88 3.06 -14.10
C GLN A 104 8.02 3.87 -13.14
N CYS A 105 7.07 4.64 -13.66
CA CYS A 105 6.15 5.47 -12.89
C CYS A 105 5.40 4.65 -11.83
N ASN A 106 4.98 3.42 -12.18
CA ASN A 106 4.25 2.60 -11.23
C ASN A 106 5.12 2.07 -10.10
N PHE A 107 6.35 1.63 -10.40
CA PHE A 107 7.26 1.20 -9.34
C PHE A 107 7.76 2.37 -8.50
N ALA A 108 7.98 3.54 -9.10
CA ALA A 108 8.39 4.73 -8.36
C ALA A 108 7.35 5.11 -7.29
N LYS A 109 6.06 4.98 -7.62
CA LYS A 109 4.93 5.11 -6.70
C LYS A 109 4.85 4.04 -5.61
N LEU A 110 5.74 3.05 -5.56
CA LEU A 110 5.89 2.23 -4.35
C LEU A 110 6.42 3.08 -3.19
N PHE A 111 7.27 4.05 -3.52
CA PHE A 111 7.84 5.00 -2.58
C PHE A 111 6.95 6.27 -2.54
N ASN A 112 6.75 6.82 -1.36
CA ASN A 112 5.89 7.97 -1.08
C ASN A 112 4.39 7.75 -1.34
N ASN A 113 3.93 6.49 -1.35
CA ASN A 113 2.52 6.18 -1.52
C ASN A 113 1.88 5.66 -0.23
N LYS A 114 0.69 6.19 0.05
CA LYS A 114 -0.13 5.91 1.23
C LYS A 114 -1.47 5.25 0.88
N ASP A 115 -1.74 5.06 -0.42
CA ASP A 115 -2.94 4.38 -0.91
C ASP A 115 -2.79 2.86 -0.79
N ILE A 116 -3.53 2.27 0.15
CA ILE A 116 -3.55 0.83 0.41
C ILE A 116 -4.02 -0.01 -0.78
N ASN A 117 -4.76 0.59 -1.72
CA ASN A 117 -5.27 -0.10 -2.90
C ASN A 117 -4.31 -0.04 -4.08
N TYR A 118 -3.23 0.72 -3.94
CA TYR A 118 -2.24 0.86 -4.99
C TYR A 118 -1.46 -0.44 -5.20
N LYS A 119 -1.31 -0.81 -6.48
CA LYS A 119 -0.69 -2.06 -6.91
C LYS A 119 0.52 -1.80 -7.78
N VAL A 120 1.61 -2.47 -7.45
CA VAL A 120 2.87 -2.45 -8.19
C VAL A 120 3.08 -3.84 -8.78
N TYR A 121 3.26 -3.89 -10.10
CA TYR A 121 3.44 -5.15 -10.81
C TYR A 121 4.91 -5.56 -10.84
N TRP A 122 5.19 -6.76 -10.33
CA TRP A 122 6.49 -7.40 -10.40
C TRP A 122 6.42 -8.73 -11.15
N ASN A 123 7.45 -9.06 -11.90
CA ASN A 123 7.54 -10.34 -12.57
C ASN A 123 7.91 -11.45 -11.57
N ALA A 124 6.98 -12.37 -11.29
CA ALA A 124 7.13 -13.43 -10.28
C ALA A 124 8.35 -14.34 -10.51
N LYS A 125 8.87 -14.43 -11.74
CA LYS A 125 10.12 -15.16 -12.03
C LYS A 125 11.30 -14.61 -11.21
N TYR A 126 11.31 -13.31 -10.96
CA TYR A 126 12.41 -12.59 -10.30
C TYR A 126 12.10 -12.27 -8.82
N LYS A 127 11.39 -13.16 -8.12
CA LYS A 127 10.97 -12.91 -6.72
C LYS A 127 12.15 -12.91 -5.73
N TYR A 128 13.21 -13.67 -6.02
CA TYR A 128 14.41 -13.71 -5.17
C TYR A 128 15.19 -12.42 -5.31
N GLU A 129 15.30 -11.91 -6.54
CA GLU A 129 15.89 -10.62 -6.87
C GLU A 129 15.12 -9.48 -6.21
N LEU A 130 13.78 -9.52 -6.19
CA LEU A 130 12.98 -8.54 -5.44
C LEU A 130 13.35 -8.51 -3.96
N ALA A 131 13.36 -9.69 -3.32
CA ALA A 131 13.63 -9.82 -1.91
C ALA A 131 15.02 -9.29 -1.56
N TYR A 132 16.04 -9.67 -2.34
CA TYR A 132 17.41 -9.25 -2.11
C TYR A 132 17.65 -7.78 -2.49
N LEU A 133 17.05 -7.27 -3.56
CA LEU A 133 17.11 -5.86 -3.95
C LEU A 133 16.55 -4.95 -2.86
N LEU A 134 15.37 -5.27 -2.30
CA LEU A 134 14.79 -4.49 -1.20
C LEU A 134 15.68 -4.51 0.04
N TYR A 135 16.29 -5.65 0.35
CA TYR A 135 17.26 -5.76 1.44
C TYR A 135 18.47 -4.86 1.19
N LYS A 136 19.16 -5.02 0.06
CA LYS A 136 20.35 -4.24 -0.28
C LYS A 136 20.07 -2.74 -0.33
N LEU A 137 18.98 -2.33 -0.96
CA LEU A 137 18.60 -0.92 -1.01
C LEU A 137 18.31 -0.35 0.39
N LYS A 138 17.75 -1.15 1.30
CA LYS A 138 17.49 -0.75 2.69
C LYS A 138 18.77 -0.62 3.50
N GLU A 139 19.69 -1.58 3.39
CA GLU A 139 20.98 -1.60 4.07
C GLU A 139 21.85 -0.44 3.59
N ASP A 140 21.87 -0.20 2.28
CA ASP A 140 22.67 0.86 1.66
C ASP A 140 22.00 2.25 1.82
N GLY A 141 20.82 2.33 2.47
CA GLY A 141 20.18 3.60 2.86
C GLY A 141 19.41 4.34 1.75
N TYR A 142 19.05 3.68 0.65
CA TYR A 142 18.28 4.27 -0.46
C TYR A 142 16.82 4.52 -0.13
N PHE A 143 16.27 3.85 0.88
CA PHE A 143 14.94 4.14 1.38
C PHE A 143 14.80 3.84 2.87
N ARG A 144 13.75 4.37 3.47
CA ARG A 144 13.34 4.08 4.85
C ARG A 144 11.85 3.75 4.93
N SER A 145 11.46 3.01 5.96
CA SER A 145 10.06 2.84 6.31
C SER A 145 9.61 3.94 7.27
N VAL A 146 8.41 4.47 7.06
CA VAL A 146 7.76 5.42 7.97
C VAL A 146 6.54 4.75 8.58
N ASN A 147 6.25 5.08 9.85
CA ASN A 147 5.11 4.54 10.61
C ASN A 147 5.06 3.00 10.71
N SER A 148 6.18 2.31 10.51
CA SER A 148 6.32 0.86 10.64
C SER A 148 7.79 0.43 10.70
N LYS A 149 8.05 -0.70 11.36
CA LYS A 149 9.38 -1.33 11.46
C LYS A 149 9.67 -2.35 10.34
N GLY A 150 8.70 -2.69 9.48
CA GLY A 150 8.83 -3.80 8.52
C GLY A 150 8.64 -3.38 7.07
N TYR A 151 9.72 -3.02 6.38
CA TYR A 151 9.67 -2.59 4.98
C TYR A 151 9.18 -3.69 4.03
N PHE A 152 9.53 -4.96 4.28
CA PHE A 152 9.00 -6.08 3.49
C PHE A 152 7.49 -6.19 3.57
N LYS A 153 6.91 -6.00 4.76
CA LYS A 153 5.47 -6.04 4.95
C LYS A 153 4.77 -4.93 4.14
N ILE A 154 5.36 -3.73 4.10
CA ILE A 154 4.84 -2.62 3.28
C ILE A 154 4.92 -2.97 1.80
N ALA A 155 6.07 -3.49 1.34
CA ALA A 155 6.23 -3.92 -0.04
C ALA A 155 5.22 -5.01 -0.43
N GLU A 156 5.05 -6.05 0.38
CA GLU A 156 4.09 -7.15 0.15
C GLU A 156 2.62 -6.70 0.11
N MET A 157 2.27 -5.57 0.75
CA MET A 157 0.93 -4.98 0.67
C MET A 157 0.63 -4.36 -0.70
N HIS A 158 1.66 -3.90 -1.43
CA HIS A 158 1.49 -3.19 -2.70
C HIS A 158 1.93 -3.99 -3.91
N ILE A 159 2.93 -4.88 -3.75
CA ILE A 159 3.50 -5.61 -4.88
C ILE A 159 2.68 -6.87 -5.16
N ILE A 160 2.24 -6.99 -6.40
CA ILE A 160 1.55 -8.15 -6.96
C ILE A 160 2.33 -8.70 -8.16
N ASP A 161 2.10 -9.96 -8.47
CA ASP A 161 2.59 -10.55 -9.70
C ASP A 161 1.77 -10.13 -10.94
N TYR A 162 2.23 -10.51 -12.13
CA TYR A 162 1.52 -10.24 -13.38
C TYR A 162 0.19 -11.00 -13.53
N SER A 163 -0.08 -11.96 -12.65
CA SER A 163 -1.33 -12.71 -12.53
C SER A 163 -2.28 -12.10 -11.47
N ASN A 164 -2.01 -10.87 -11.01
CA ASN A 164 -2.76 -10.16 -9.97
C ASN A 164 -2.80 -10.86 -8.60
N ARG A 165 -1.80 -11.68 -8.26
CA ARG A 165 -1.69 -12.32 -6.95
C ARG A 165 -0.66 -11.60 -6.09
N TYR A 166 -0.99 -11.40 -4.82
CA TYR A 166 -0.04 -10.92 -3.83
C TYR A 166 1.00 -11.98 -3.50
N PHE A 167 2.20 -11.55 -3.14
CA PHE A 167 3.17 -12.42 -2.49
C PHE A 167 2.63 -12.88 -1.13
N LYS A 168 3.04 -14.07 -0.68
CA LYS A 168 2.65 -14.56 0.65
C LYS A 168 3.26 -13.65 1.71
N ASN A 169 2.53 -13.41 2.79
CA ASN A 169 3.00 -12.61 3.92
C ASN A 169 4.33 -13.16 4.47
N ASN A 170 5.30 -12.26 4.70
CA ASN A 170 6.67 -12.53 5.11
C ASN A 170 7.53 -13.33 4.12
N SER A 171 7.05 -13.62 2.91
CA SER A 171 7.82 -14.40 1.94
C SER A 171 9.09 -13.67 1.50
N LEU A 172 9.02 -12.36 1.24
CA LEU A 172 10.19 -11.58 0.82
C LEU A 172 11.25 -11.52 1.93
N LYS A 173 10.81 -11.35 3.19
CA LYS A 173 11.71 -11.38 4.36
C LYS A 173 12.42 -12.72 4.51
N GLN A 174 11.69 -13.82 4.36
CA GLN A 174 12.27 -15.17 4.44
C GLN A 174 13.26 -15.42 3.31
N LEU A 175 12.92 -15.00 2.08
CA LEU A 175 13.80 -15.14 0.93
C LEU A 175 15.08 -14.32 1.09
N SER A 176 14.99 -13.05 1.50
CA SER A 176 16.18 -12.23 1.72
C SER A 176 17.06 -12.82 2.81
N SER A 177 16.47 -13.28 3.92
CA SER A 177 17.20 -13.93 5.00
C SER A 177 17.94 -15.19 4.55
N LYS A 178 17.34 -16.01 3.68
CA LYS A 178 18.01 -17.20 3.11
C LYS A 178 19.20 -16.81 2.24
N ILE A 179 19.03 -15.79 1.40
CA ILE A 179 20.10 -15.31 0.52
C ILE A 179 21.26 -14.74 1.34
N THR A 180 20.98 -14.01 2.42
CA THR A 180 22.01 -13.44 3.30
C THR A 180 22.73 -14.52 4.13
N LEU A 181 22.04 -15.58 4.55
CA LEU A 181 22.63 -16.67 5.35
C LEU A 181 23.44 -17.68 4.54
N GLU A 182 23.06 -17.90 3.27
CA GLU A 182 23.68 -18.91 2.38
C GLU A 182 24.05 -18.31 1.02
N PRO A 183 24.83 -17.21 0.96
CA PRO A 183 25.06 -16.44 -0.25
C PRO A 183 25.64 -17.26 -1.41
N GLU A 184 26.43 -18.29 -1.12
CA GLU A 184 27.01 -19.21 -2.08
C GLU A 184 25.98 -19.97 -2.92
N LYS A 185 24.77 -20.20 -2.39
CA LYS A 185 23.68 -20.86 -3.14
C LYS A 185 22.91 -19.90 -4.05
N TYR A 186 23.10 -18.59 -3.87
CA TYR A 186 22.34 -17.55 -4.56
C TYR A 186 23.25 -16.56 -5.31
N ILE A 187 24.46 -16.99 -5.68
CA ILE A 187 25.47 -16.17 -6.36
C ILE A 187 24.89 -15.42 -7.57
N ASP A 188 24.09 -16.09 -8.40
CA ASP A 188 23.51 -15.47 -9.60
C ASP A 188 22.48 -14.38 -9.25
N ILE A 189 21.68 -14.59 -8.20
CA ILE A 189 20.72 -13.60 -7.70
C ILE A 189 21.47 -12.38 -7.17
N ILE A 190 22.51 -12.61 -6.38
CA ILE A 190 23.35 -11.56 -5.78
C ILE A 190 24.01 -10.74 -6.88
N LYS A 191 24.72 -11.38 -7.81
CA LYS A 191 25.37 -10.72 -8.96
C LYS A 191 24.36 -9.93 -9.81
N ASN A 192 23.18 -10.49 -10.05
CA ASN A 192 22.16 -9.80 -10.83
C ASN A 192 21.69 -8.52 -10.14
N VAL A 193 21.41 -8.56 -8.84
CA VAL A 193 21.00 -7.39 -8.06
C VAL A 193 22.12 -6.37 -7.93
N ASP A 194 23.34 -6.80 -7.63
CA ASP A 194 24.51 -5.92 -7.52
C ASP A 194 24.79 -5.20 -8.83
N SER A 195 24.57 -5.86 -9.98
CA SER A 195 24.69 -5.23 -11.29
C SER A 195 23.63 -4.14 -11.53
N VAL A 196 22.42 -4.27 -10.96
CA VAL A 196 21.38 -3.23 -11.02
C VAL A 196 21.79 -2.03 -10.17
N ILE A 197 22.25 -2.26 -8.94
CA ILE A 197 22.69 -1.20 -8.02
C ILE A 197 23.91 -0.48 -8.59
N SER A 198 24.88 -1.19 -9.14
CA SER A 198 26.07 -0.59 -9.75
C SER A 198 25.72 0.27 -10.96
N ALA A 199 24.80 -0.21 -11.82
CA ALA A 199 24.34 0.56 -12.98
C ALA A 199 23.61 1.86 -12.58
N MET A 200 22.92 1.87 -11.44
CA MET A 200 22.31 3.06 -10.87
C MET A 200 23.38 4.09 -10.47
N CYS A 201 24.41 3.69 -9.72
CA CYS A 201 25.48 4.59 -9.28
C CYS A 201 26.31 5.17 -10.44
N HIS A 202 26.63 4.36 -11.45
CA HIS A 202 27.44 4.84 -12.59
C HIS A 202 26.74 5.89 -13.45
N LYS A 203 25.40 5.87 -13.53
CA LYS A 203 24.63 6.87 -14.27
C LYS A 203 24.60 8.22 -13.57
N SER A 204 24.67 8.23 -12.24
CA SER A 204 24.75 9.45 -11.44
C SER A 204 26.01 10.25 -11.77
N ASN A 205 27.16 9.58 -11.82
CA ASN A 205 28.47 10.20 -12.07
C ASN A 205 28.68 10.74 -13.50
N ARG A 206 27.80 10.43 -14.45
CA ARG A 206 27.91 10.94 -15.85
C ARG A 206 27.11 12.21 -16.10
N LEU A 207 26.29 12.63 -15.13
CA LEU A 207 25.39 13.78 -15.24
C LEU A 207 25.82 14.95 -14.33
N LEU A 208 26.97 14.80 -13.67
CA LEU A 208 27.71 15.85 -12.96
C LEU A 208 28.88 16.29 -13.84
#